data_AF-A0A7I7LKY6-F1
#
_entry.id   AF-A0A7I7LKY6-F1
#
_cell.length_a   1.000
_cell.length_b   1.000
_cell.length_c   1.000
_cell.angle_alpha   90.00
_cell.angle_beta   90.00
_cell.angle_gamma   90.00
#
_symmetry.space_group_name_H-M   'P 1'
#
loop_
_entity.id
_entity.type
_entity.pdbx_description
1 polymer ?
#
loop_
_entity_poly.entity_id
_entity_poly.type
_entity_poly.pdbx_seq_one_letter_code
_entity_poly.pdbx_strand_id
1 'polypeptide(L)'
;MTDRWQYLLVLVACLAITAPLEVFGAGVYRRPRRLLRSVLPVAAAFLFWDELAVAARVWTYDPRYISGLDIPFRVPIEEVLFFLVIPICALLTLNAVSTILERVRRR
;
A
#
# COMPACT_ATOMS: atom_id res chain seq x y z
N MET A 1 -5.95 21.79 -11.85
CA MET A 1 -6.29 22.28 -10.48
C MET A 1 -6.58 21.14 -9.51
N THR A 2 -6.02 19.93 -9.70
CA THR A 2 -6.26 18.81 -8.78
C THR A 2 -5.09 17.82 -8.73
N ASP A 3 -3.92 18.20 -9.27
CA ASP A 3 -2.79 17.28 -9.43
C ASP A 3 -2.23 16.82 -8.08
N ARG A 4 -2.36 17.67 -7.06
CA ARG A 4 -1.93 17.43 -5.69
C ARG A 4 -2.63 16.26 -5.00
N TRP A 5 -3.82 15.90 -5.45
CA TRP A 5 -4.61 14.81 -4.86
C TRP A 5 -4.53 13.52 -5.67
N GLN A 6 -3.90 13.54 -6.85
CA GLN A 6 -3.88 12.38 -7.75
C GLN A 6 -3.27 11.16 -7.09
N TYR A 7 -2.16 11.32 -6.35
CA TYR A 7 -1.53 10.18 -5.70
C TYR A 7 -2.45 9.56 -4.63
N LEU A 8 -3.03 10.38 -3.76
CA LEU A 8 -4.01 9.91 -2.77
C LEU A 8 -5.24 9.25 -3.43
N LEU A 9 -5.77 9.85 -4.49
CA LEU A 9 -6.89 9.29 -5.24
C LEU A 9 -6.56 7.93 -5.85
N VAL A 10 -5.35 7.75 -6.38
CA VAL A 10 -4.88 6.47 -6.91
C VAL A 10 -4.79 5.43 -5.80
N LEU A 11 -4.25 5.78 -4.63
CA LEU A 11 -4.18 4.85 -3.49
C LEU A 11 -5.57 4.43 -3.01
N VAL A 12 -6.49 5.39 -2.90
CA VAL A 12 -7.89 5.13 -2.56
C VAL A 12 -8.57 4.26 -3.62
N ALA A 13 -8.32 4.52 -4.91
CA ALA A 13 -8.86 3.71 -6.00
C ALA A 13 -8.32 2.27 -5.96
N CYS A 14 -7.02 2.07 -5.68
CA CYS A 14 -6.44 0.75 -5.50
C CYS A 14 -7.12 -0.02 -4.36
N LEU A 15 -7.34 0.62 -3.21
CA LEU A 15 -8.10 0.01 -2.11
C LEU A 15 -9.54 -0.28 -2.50
N ALA A 16 -10.23 0.66 -3.14
CA ALA A 16 -11.63 0.50 -3.52
C ALA A 16 -11.84 -0.65 -4.52
N ILE A 17 -10.91 -0.84 -5.46
CA ILE A 17 -10.95 -1.92 -6.44
C ILE A 17 -10.62 -3.28 -5.79
N THR A 18 -9.69 -3.31 -4.85
CA THR A 18 -9.24 -4.56 -4.21
C THR A 18 -10.05 -4.97 -2.99
N ALA A 19 -10.74 -4.04 -2.31
CA ALA A 19 -11.54 -4.33 -1.13
C ALA A 19 -12.63 -5.40 -1.34
N PRO A 20 -13.36 -5.44 -2.48
CA PRO A 20 -14.31 -6.52 -2.77
C PRO A 20 -13.68 -7.91 -2.83
N LEU A 21 -12.37 -8.03 -3.09
CA LEU A 21 -11.66 -9.31 -3.14
C LEU A 21 -11.64 -10.02 -1.78
N GLU A 22 -11.82 -9.27 -0.68
CA GLU A 22 -11.92 -9.79 0.68
C GLU A 22 -13.03 -10.85 0.82
N VAL A 23 -14.11 -10.76 0.02
CA VAL A 23 -15.26 -11.68 0.07
C VAL A 23 -14.90 -13.10 -0.37
N PHE A 24 -13.86 -13.26 -1.20
CA PHE A 24 -13.51 -14.55 -1.77
C PHE A 24 -12.66 -15.45 -0.88
N GLY A 25 -12.11 -14.96 0.24
CA GLY A 25 -11.15 -15.70 1.06
C GLY A 25 -11.38 -15.62 2.57
N ALA A 26 -10.40 -16.09 3.35
CA ALA A 26 -10.46 -16.12 4.82
C ALA A 26 -10.42 -14.73 5.51
N GLY A 27 -10.32 -13.67 4.69
CA GLY A 27 -10.24 -12.27 5.08
C GLY A 27 -8.86 -11.79 5.57
N VAL A 28 -8.32 -10.79 4.88
CA VAL A 28 -7.12 -10.02 5.24
C VAL A 28 -7.48 -8.96 6.29
N TYR A 29 -8.55 -8.19 6.07
CA TYR A 29 -9.03 -7.18 7.02
C TYR A 29 -9.56 -7.78 8.31
N ARG A 30 -10.00 -9.03 8.27
CA ARG A 30 -10.44 -9.79 9.46
C ARG A 30 -9.30 -10.11 10.43
N ARG A 31 -8.03 -9.96 10.02
CA ARG A 31 -6.85 -10.33 10.84
C ARG A 31 -5.85 -9.16 10.95
N PRO A 32 -6.25 -8.02 11.53
CA PRO A 32 -5.43 -6.80 11.54
C PRO A 32 -4.08 -7.00 12.24
N ARG A 33 -4.03 -7.81 13.30
CA ARG A 33 -2.76 -8.12 13.99
C ARG A 33 -1.74 -8.86 13.12
N ARG A 34 -2.21 -9.78 12.25
CA ARG A 34 -1.32 -10.51 11.33
C ARG A 34 -0.89 -9.61 10.17
N LEU A 35 -1.84 -8.85 9.63
CA LEU A 35 -1.58 -7.85 8.59
C LEU A 35 -0.50 -6.86 9.05
N LEU A 36 -0.67 -6.25 10.23
CA LEU A 36 0.29 -5.27 10.74
C LEU A 36 1.66 -5.92 10.99
N ARG A 37 1.72 -7.14 11.53
CA ARG A 37 3.00 -7.83 11.74
C ARG A 37 3.70 -8.22 10.43
N SER A 38 2.98 -8.46 9.34
CA SER A 38 3.58 -8.75 8.04
C SER A 38 3.97 -7.48 7.28
N VAL A 39 3.14 -6.43 7.35
CA VAL A 39 3.33 -5.22 6.57
C VAL A 39 4.28 -4.23 7.25
N LEU A 40 4.15 -3.99 8.57
CA LEU A 40 4.93 -2.95 9.24
C LEU A 40 6.45 -3.14 9.17
N PRO A 41 7.03 -4.33 9.38
CA PRO A 41 8.49 -4.49 9.30
C PRO A 41 9.02 -4.19 7.91
N VAL A 42 8.29 -4.63 6.88
CA VAL A 42 8.64 -4.41 5.47
C VAL A 42 8.47 -2.94 5.12
N ALA A 43 7.33 -2.34 5.45
CA ALA A 43 7.07 -0.93 5.23
C ALA A 43 8.12 -0.04 5.90
N ALA A 44 8.54 -0.35 7.14
CA ALA A 44 9.57 0.40 7.84
C ALA A 44 10.94 0.29 7.15
N ALA A 45 11.35 -0.92 6.73
CA ALA A 45 12.63 -1.12 6.04
C ALA A 45 12.67 -0.40 4.68
N PHE A 46 11.59 -0.47 3.90
CA PHE A 46 11.51 0.20 2.61
C PHE A 46 11.37 1.71 2.74
N LEU A 47 10.60 2.20 3.71
CA LEU A 47 10.49 3.63 3.96
C LEU A 47 11.83 4.22 4.38
N PHE A 48 12.58 3.52 5.24
CA PHE A 48 13.93 3.93 5.62
C PHE A 48 14.89 3.96 4.41
N TRP A 49 14.81 2.94 3.55
CA TRP A 49 15.59 2.91 2.32
C TRP A 49 15.21 4.03 1.34
N ASP A 50 13.92 4.33 1.25
CA ASP A 50 13.38 5.38 0.40
C ASP A 50 13.93 6.76 0.81
N GLU A 51 13.88 7.05 2.10
CA GLU A 51 14.46 8.25 2.68
C GLU A 51 15.97 8.38 2.42
N LEU A 52 16.72 7.28 2.54
CA LEU A 52 18.14 7.27 2.19
C LEU A 52 18.38 7.60 0.71
N ALA A 53 17.54 7.08 -0.19
CA ALA A 53 17.67 7.35 -1.63
C ALA A 53 17.36 8.81 -1.96
N VAL A 54 16.36 9.41 -1.31
CA VAL A 54 16.03 10.83 -1.47
C VAL A 54 17.10 11.72 -0.87
N ALA A 55 17.62 11.38 0.31
CA ALA A 55 18.74 12.08 0.94
C ALA A 55 20.00 12.01 0.07
N ALA A 56 20.25 10.87 -0.58
CA ALA A 56 21.34 10.67 -1.54
C ALA A 56 21.11 11.35 -2.90
N ARG A 57 19.98 12.06 -3.09
CA ARG A 57 19.60 12.72 -4.36
C ARG A 57 19.52 11.75 -5.54
N VAL A 58 19.34 10.45 -5.28
CA VAL A 58 19.12 9.44 -6.33
C VAL A 58 17.82 9.75 -7.08
N TRP A 59 16.83 10.25 -6.34
CA TRP A 59 15.57 10.73 -6.89
C TRP A 59 14.94 11.77 -5.93
N THR A 60 13.90 12.47 -6.39
CA THR A 60 13.22 13.53 -5.62
C THR A 60 11.72 13.50 -5.88
N TYR A 61 10.91 13.82 -4.86
CA TYR A 61 9.47 14.00 -5.00
C TYR A 61 9.12 15.25 -5.82
N ASP A 62 8.14 15.14 -6.71
CA ASP A 62 7.60 16.31 -7.42
C ASP A 62 6.51 16.98 -6.56
N PRO A 63 6.72 18.22 -6.09
CA PRO A 63 5.80 18.95 -5.22
C PRO A 63 4.42 19.21 -5.86
N ARG A 64 4.26 19.00 -7.17
CA ARG A 64 2.99 19.17 -7.87
C ARG A 64 1.98 18.06 -7.56
N TYR A 65 2.45 16.86 -7.21
CA TYR A 65 1.62 15.66 -7.05
C TYR A 65 1.44 15.20 -5.61
N ILE A 66 2.13 15.83 -4.66
CA ILE A 66 2.09 15.50 -3.23
C ILE A 66 1.31 16.54 -2.42
N SER A 67 0.68 16.06 -1.35
CA SER A 67 0.07 16.79 -0.24
C SER A 67 0.57 18.20 0.06
N GLY A 68 1.90 18.25 0.20
CA GLY A 68 2.58 19.19 1.08
C GLY A 68 2.39 18.86 2.57
N LEU A 69 1.79 17.70 2.90
CA LEU A 69 1.65 17.16 4.24
C LEU A 69 2.83 16.24 4.52
N ASP A 70 3.86 16.82 5.12
CA ASP A 70 5.09 16.12 5.45
C ASP A 70 5.02 15.58 6.89
N ILE A 71 5.41 14.33 7.05
CA ILE A 71 5.66 13.67 8.34
C ILE A 71 7.07 14.08 8.82
N PRO A 72 7.41 13.99 10.13
CA PRO A 72 8.80 14.09 10.58
C PRO A 72 9.77 13.39 9.61
N PHE A 73 10.89 14.06 9.32
CA PHE A 73 11.89 13.73 8.28
C PHE A 73 11.58 14.18 6.84
N ARG A 74 10.52 14.97 6.59
CA ARG A 74 10.13 15.48 5.25
C ARG A 74 9.60 14.40 4.29
N VAL A 75 9.05 13.34 4.86
CA VAL A 75 8.43 12.24 4.10
C VAL A 75 7.00 12.64 3.74
N PRO A 76 6.61 12.64 2.46
CA PRO A 76 5.22 12.84 2.08
C PRO A 76 4.33 11.75 2.69
N ILE A 77 3.16 12.13 3.22
CA ILE A 77 2.19 11.16 3.78
C ILE A 77 1.77 10.11 2.75
N GLU A 78 1.76 10.48 1.46
CA GLU A 78 1.45 9.60 0.35
C GLU A 78 2.40 8.41 0.26
N GLU A 79 3.69 8.58 0.57
CA GLU A 79 4.67 7.51 0.51
C GLU A 79 4.47 6.51 1.65
N VAL A 80 4.20 7.01 2.86
CA VAL A 80 3.85 6.14 3.99
C VAL A 80 2.59 5.35 3.68
N LEU A 81 1.57 5.99 3.09
CA LEU A 81 0.37 5.31 2.65
C LEU A 81 0.65 4.32 1.53
N PHE A 82 1.54 4.61 0.58
CA PHE A 82 1.92 3.69 -0.49
C PHE A 82 2.51 2.38 0.08
N PHE A 83 3.47 2.47 1.00
CA PHE A 83 4.08 1.30 1.64
C PHE A 83 3.12 0.50 2.54
N LEU A 84 1.95 1.06 2.89
CA LEU A 84 0.90 0.33 3.60
C LEU A 84 -0.15 -0.25 2.64
N VAL A 85 -0.66 0.59 1.73
CA VAL A 85 -1.77 0.28 0.83
C VAL A 85 -1.37 -0.78 -0.19
N ILE A 86 -0.21 -0.65 -0.83
CA ILE A 86 0.19 -1.57 -1.89
C ILE A 86 0.37 -3.01 -1.36
N PRO A 87 1.06 -3.27 -0.22
CA PRO A 87 1.11 -4.60 0.37
C PRO A 87 -0.26 -5.14 0.78
N ILE A 88 -1.18 -4.29 1.27
CA ILE A 88 -2.55 -4.71 1.58
C ILE A 88 -3.29 -5.17 0.32
N CYS A 89 -3.24 -4.40 -0.76
CA CYS A 89 -3.81 -4.75 -2.06
C CYS A 89 -3.26 -6.08 -2.59
N ALA A 90 -1.94 -6.29 -2.45
CA ALA A 90 -1.28 -7.54 -2.85
C ALA A 90 -1.77 -8.74 -2.03
N LEU A 91 -1.90 -8.60 -0.71
CA LEU A 91 -2.41 -9.65 0.18
C LEU A 91 -3.88 -10.00 -0.11
N LEU A 92 -4.71 -8.99 -0.39
CA LEU A 92 -6.12 -9.19 -0.79
C LEU A 92 -6.21 -10.02 -2.07
N THR A 93 -5.41 -9.65 -3.06
CA THR A 93 -5.34 -10.34 -4.35
C THR A 93 -4.86 -11.78 -4.18
N LEU A 94 -3.77 -11.98 -3.44
CA LEU A 94 -3.23 -13.31 -3.16
C LEU A 94 -4.26 -14.21 -2.48
N ASN A 95 -4.95 -13.71 -1.45
CA ASN A 95 -5.97 -14.46 -0.73
C ASN A 95 -7.14 -14.87 -1.65
N ALA A 96 -7.62 -13.95 -2.50
CA ALA A 96 -8.69 -14.24 -3.45
C ALA A 96 -8.26 -15.28 -4.49
N VAL A 97 -7.07 -15.12 -5.10
CA VAL A 97 -6.54 -16.06 -6.09
C VAL A 97 -6.30 -17.44 -5.49
N SER A 98 -5.68 -17.52 -4.31
CA SER A 98 -5.46 -18.79 -3.61
C SER A 98 -6.78 -19.51 -3.31
N THR A 99 -7.81 -18.79 -2.86
CA THR A 99 -9.11 -19.40 -2.55
C THR A 99 -9.83 -19.88 -3.81
N ILE A 100 -9.76 -19.12 -4.91
CA ILE A 100 -10.33 -19.53 -6.20
C ILE A 100 -9.61 -20.78 -6.73
N LEU A 101 -8.28 -20.80 -6.70
CA LEU A 101 -7.48 -21.95 -7.16
C LEU A 101 -7.77 -23.21 -6.33
N GLU A 102 -7.89 -23.10 -5.01
CA GLU A 102 -8.28 -24.23 -4.16
C GLU A 102 -9.68 -24.76 -4.51
N ARG A 103 -10.62 -23.87 -4.83
CA ARG A 103 -11.99 -24.25 -5.22
C ARG A 103 -12.03 -24.94 -6.58
N VAL A 104 -11.23 -24.49 -7.53
CA VAL A 104 -11.09 -25.12 -8.85
C VAL A 104 -10.44 -26.49 -8.73
N ARG A 105 -9.36 -26.63 -7.94
CA ARG A 105 -8.64 -27.90 -7.78
C ARG A 105 -9.44 -28.98 -7.02
N ARG A 106 -10.45 -28.60 -6.23
CA ARG A 106 -11.34 -29.53 -5.52
C ARG A 106 -12.53 -30.02 -6.36
N ARG A 107 -12.75 -29.44 -7.55
CA ARG A 107 -13.75 -29.90 -8.53
C ARG A 107 -13.07 -30.79 -9.57
#